data_AF-A0A8S3JBU9-F1
#
_entry.id   AF-A0A8S3JBU9-F1
#
_cell.length_a   1.000
_cell.length_b   1.000
_cell.length_c   1.000
_cell.angle_alpha   90.00
_cell.angle_beta   90.00
_cell.angle_gamma   90.00
#
_symmetry.space_group_name_H-M   'P 1'
#
loop_
_entity.id
_entity.type
_entity.pdbx_description
1 polymer ?
#
loop_
_entity_poly.entity_id
_entity_poly.type
_entity_poly.pdbx_seq_one_letter_code
_entity_poly.pdbx_strand_id
1 'polypeptide(L)'
;LNSGQSALQQSTYTLRLLNIRLIRDFFLYYLYAFEYKHFSYFLTIQQSDIHQTRKYKLQTKILRFCQTLKQPIIKSYVELPLTCGKDYHYLVRAKFSNEKKILYGLFRNTTSANSSSTSHAICSYSIDTIQEAFFQTIKRCLVDGKGYRGLDFISPDTHCIPSKNLNQMNHDYCPDENDRFFQYPIGGHRSIEEIEPIIELYDRVNFTAIEIGSNEKDTIIFIGDDNGTV
;
A
#
# COMPACT_ATOMS: atom_id res chain seq x y z
N LEU A 1 33.15 12.98 -8.96
CA LEU A 1 31.74 12.56 -8.87
C LEU A 1 31.31 12.79 -7.42
N ASN A 2 30.64 13.91 -7.15
CA ASN A 2 30.28 14.34 -5.79
C ASN A 2 29.02 13.63 -5.28
N SER A 3 29.02 13.43 -3.96
CA SER A 3 27.94 13.04 -3.05
C SER A 3 26.49 13.05 -3.58
N GLY A 4 25.80 11.91 -3.38
CA GLY A 4 24.38 11.94 -2.99
C GLY A 4 23.32 11.89 -4.08
N GLN A 5 23.64 11.52 -5.33
CA GLN A 5 22.60 11.39 -6.36
C GLN A 5 21.96 9.99 -6.35
N SER A 6 20.77 9.90 -5.75
CA SER A 6 19.77 8.89 -6.10
C SER A 6 19.43 9.08 -7.58
N ALA A 7 19.92 8.19 -8.44
CA ALA A 7 19.70 8.30 -9.88
C ALA A 7 18.30 7.77 -10.22
N LEU A 8 17.27 8.57 -9.99
CA LEU A 8 15.92 8.33 -10.53
C LEU A 8 15.99 8.50 -12.05
N GLN A 9 16.16 7.40 -12.79
CA GLN A 9 16.04 7.43 -14.25
C GLN A 9 14.57 7.27 -14.61
N GLN A 10 13.94 8.41 -14.89
CA GLN A 10 12.53 8.51 -15.22
C GLN A 10 12.33 8.26 -16.72
N SER A 11 11.51 7.28 -17.08
CA SER A 11 10.80 7.27 -18.36
C SER A 11 9.32 7.59 -18.09
N THR A 12 8.63 8.11 -19.11
CA THR A 12 7.23 8.57 -19.01
C THR A 12 6.24 7.53 -18.46
N TYR A 13 6.61 6.23 -18.49
CA TYR A 13 5.75 5.11 -18.12
C TYR A 13 6.41 4.07 -17.22
N THR A 14 7.65 4.27 -16.76
CA THR A 14 8.37 3.27 -15.96
C THR A 14 8.98 3.89 -14.72
N LEU A 15 8.52 3.45 -13.55
CA LEU A 15 9.12 3.79 -12.27
C LEU A 15 10.27 2.81 -12.00
N ARG A 16 11.51 3.26 -12.14
CA ARG A 16 12.68 2.49 -11.70
C ARG A 16 13.20 3.10 -10.40
N LEU A 17 12.89 2.46 -9.27
CA LEU A 17 13.42 2.85 -7.96
C LEU A 17 14.90 2.47 -7.90
N LEU A 18 15.79 3.45 -8.06
CA LEU A 18 17.23 3.27 -8.04
C LEU A 18 17.84 4.00 -6.84
N ASN A 19 17.77 3.38 -5.66
CA ASN A 19 18.67 3.75 -4.56
C ASN A 19 19.81 2.73 -4.49
N ILE A 20 20.92 3.02 -5.19
CA ILE A 20 22.02 2.08 -5.44
C ILE A 20 22.63 1.50 -4.14
N ARG A 21 22.46 2.19 -2.99
CA ARG A 21 22.89 1.69 -1.67
C ARG A 21 21.91 0.72 -1.00
N LEU A 22 20.61 0.80 -1.28
CA LEU A 22 19.57 -0.02 -0.63
C LEU A 22 19.02 -1.15 -1.52
N ILE A 23 19.26 -1.10 -2.84
CA ILE A 23 18.77 -2.12 -3.78
C ILE A 23 19.26 -3.53 -3.47
N ARG A 24 20.42 -3.69 -2.80
CA ARG A 24 20.91 -5.03 -2.47
C ARG A 24 20.03 -5.77 -1.45
N ASP A 25 19.33 -5.03 -0.58
CA ASP A 25 18.67 -5.62 0.61
C ASP A 25 17.18 -5.27 0.75
N PHE A 26 16.60 -4.40 -0.10
CA PHE A 26 15.18 -4.04 -0.06
C PHE A 26 14.33 -4.91 -1.00
N PHE A 27 13.41 -5.69 -0.45
CA PHE A 27 12.47 -6.52 -1.21
C PHE A 27 11.14 -5.79 -1.40
N LEU A 28 10.65 -5.76 -2.65
CA LEU A 28 9.35 -5.21 -3.03
C LEU A 28 8.65 -6.18 -3.99
N TYR A 29 7.62 -6.86 -3.51
CA TYR A 29 6.82 -7.79 -4.30
C TYR A 29 5.47 -7.17 -4.63
N TYR A 30 5.13 -7.06 -5.92
CA TYR A 30 3.80 -6.62 -6.37
C TYR A 30 2.88 -7.84 -6.45
N LEU A 31 1.78 -7.81 -5.72
CA LEU A 31 0.85 -8.95 -5.61
C LEU A 31 -0.44 -8.75 -6.39
N TYR A 32 -0.98 -7.54 -6.38
CA TYR A 32 -2.26 -7.24 -7.00
C TYR A 32 -2.32 -5.78 -7.41
N ALA A 33 -3.11 -5.48 -8.43
CA ALA A 33 -3.36 -4.12 -8.88
C ALA A 33 -4.82 -4.00 -9.31
N PHE A 34 -5.38 -2.81 -9.08
CA PHE A 34 -6.71 -2.46 -9.55
C PHE A 34 -6.80 -0.97 -9.80
N GLU A 35 -7.78 -0.58 -10.61
CA GLU A 35 -8.10 0.80 -10.90
C GLU A 35 -9.42 1.17 -10.22
N TYR A 36 -9.50 2.41 -9.75
CA TYR A 36 -10.78 3.00 -9.34
C TYR A 36 -10.75 4.50 -9.61
N LYS A 37 -11.70 4.97 -10.44
CA LYS A 37 -11.70 6.33 -11.01
C LYS A 37 -10.36 6.60 -11.73
N HIS A 38 -9.74 7.76 -11.52
CA HIS A 38 -8.47 8.19 -12.11
C HIS A 38 -7.25 7.78 -11.27
N PHE A 39 -7.35 6.72 -10.46
CA PHE A 39 -6.26 6.23 -9.62
C PHE A 39 -5.91 4.77 -9.91
N SER A 40 -4.61 4.50 -9.99
CA SER A 40 -4.07 3.14 -10.01
C SER A 40 -3.61 2.75 -8.61
N TYR A 41 -4.05 1.59 -8.13
CA TYR A 41 -3.67 1.04 -6.84
C TYR A 41 -2.84 -0.23 -7.02
N PHE A 42 -1.82 -0.39 -6.19
CA PHE A 42 -1.00 -1.59 -6.15
C PHE A 42 -0.89 -2.10 -4.72
N LEU A 43 -0.99 -3.41 -4.53
CA LEU A 43 -0.70 -4.07 -3.27
C LEU A 43 0.68 -4.70 -3.35
N THR A 44 1.49 -4.40 -2.34
CA THR A 44 2.86 -4.90 -2.26
C THR A 44 3.17 -5.51 -0.91
N ILE A 45 4.16 -6.40 -0.91
CA ILE A 45 4.86 -6.82 0.31
C ILE A 45 6.24 -6.22 0.27
N GLN A 46 6.59 -5.52 1.34
CA GLN A 46 7.88 -4.87 1.49
C GLN A 46 8.34 -4.88 2.95
N GLN A 47 9.60 -4.53 3.18
CA GLN A 47 10.12 -4.34 4.54
C GLN A 47 9.42 -3.16 5.22
N SER A 48 9.07 -3.33 6.49
CA SER A 48 8.42 -2.28 7.28
C SER A 48 9.36 -1.15 7.70
N ASP A 49 10.67 -1.43 7.87
CA ASP A 49 11.70 -0.47 8.26
C ASP A 49 13.03 -0.87 7.61
N ILE A 50 13.66 0.05 6.87
CA ILE A 50 14.96 -0.20 6.22
C ILE A 50 16.16 -0.05 7.17
N HIS A 51 15.95 0.54 8.34
CA HIS A 51 16.99 0.80 9.34
C HIS A 51 17.08 -0.29 10.41
N GLN A 52 16.07 -1.16 10.52
CA GLN A 52 16.08 -2.30 11.43
C GLN A 52 16.73 -3.54 10.82
N THR A 53 18.02 -3.72 11.10
CA THR A 53 18.83 -4.87 10.66
C THR A 53 18.48 -6.21 11.33
N ARG A 54 17.66 -6.22 12.40
CA ARG A 54 17.48 -7.40 13.26
C ARG A 54 16.21 -8.21 13.06
N LYS A 55 15.23 -7.73 12.28
CA LYS A 55 14.05 -8.51 11.89
C LYS A 55 13.51 -7.94 10.58
N TYR A 56 13.67 -8.67 9.48
CA TYR A 56 13.00 -8.39 8.21
C TYR A 56 11.48 -8.57 8.38
N LYS A 57 10.82 -7.65 9.10
CA LYS A 57 9.37 -7.69 9.27
C LYS A 57 8.76 -7.21 7.96
N LEU A 58 8.28 -8.16 7.18
CA LEU A 58 7.51 -7.91 5.97
C LEU A 58 6.11 -7.39 6.35
N GLN A 59 5.64 -6.41 5.61
CA GLN A 59 4.32 -5.82 5.78
C GLN A 59 3.71 -5.53 4.41
N THR A 60 2.40 -5.70 4.35
CA THR A 60 1.61 -5.32 3.18
C THR A 60 1.44 -3.81 3.14
N LYS A 61 1.65 -3.21 1.98
CA LYS A 61 1.32 -1.81 1.72
C LYS A 61 0.44 -1.68 0.49
N ILE A 62 -0.44 -0.70 0.51
CA ILE A 62 -1.17 -0.22 -0.66
C ILE A 62 -0.53 1.06 -1.17
N LEU A 63 -0.23 1.08 -2.47
CA LEU A 63 0.30 2.23 -3.19
C LEU A 63 -0.82 2.84 -4.02
N ARG A 64 -0.77 4.15 -4.21
CA ARG A 64 -1.66 4.89 -5.09
C ARG A 64 -0.89 5.81 -6.03
N PHE A 65 -1.36 5.90 -7.26
CA PHE A 65 -0.88 6.83 -8.28
C PHE A 65 -2.05 7.51 -8.99
N CYS A 66 -1.85 8.75 -9.44
CA CYS A 66 -2.78 9.41 -10.34
C CYS A 66 -2.57 8.94 -11.78
N GLN A 67 -3.67 8.66 -12.47
CA GLN A 67 -3.71 8.31 -13.88
C GLN A 67 -3.88 9.57 -14.73
N THR A 68 -2.82 10.36 -14.85
CA THR A 68 -2.83 11.51 -15.75
C THR A 68 -1.64 11.47 -16.68
N LEU A 69 -1.89 11.80 -17.94
CA LEU A 69 -0.89 11.81 -19.01
C LEU A 69 0.08 12.98 -18.87
N LYS A 70 -0.28 13.97 -18.07
CA LYS A 70 0.43 15.24 -18.02
C LYS A 70 1.61 15.18 -17.01
N GLN A 71 1.51 14.37 -15.95
CA GLN A 71 2.47 14.39 -14.85
C GLN A 71 3.30 13.11 -14.69
N PRO A 72 4.55 13.22 -14.19
CA PRO A 72 5.31 12.06 -13.72
C PRO A 72 4.54 11.27 -12.67
N ILE A 73 4.38 9.96 -12.90
CA ILE A 73 3.63 9.08 -11.99
C ILE A 73 4.16 9.15 -10.53
N ILE A 74 5.48 9.35 -10.38
CA ILE A 74 6.17 9.46 -9.09
C ILE A 74 5.74 10.66 -8.24
N LYS A 75 5.30 11.77 -8.86
CA LYS A 75 4.84 12.94 -8.10
C LYS A 75 3.59 12.61 -7.28
N SER A 76 2.74 11.73 -7.81
CA SER A 76 1.52 11.26 -7.12
C SER A 76 1.72 10.01 -6.25
N TYR A 77 2.97 9.55 -6.07
CA TYR A 77 3.27 8.33 -5.33
C TYR A 77 2.95 8.50 -3.85
N VAL A 78 2.02 7.69 -3.36
CA VAL A 78 1.72 7.58 -1.93
C VAL A 78 1.63 6.11 -1.53
N GLU A 79 2.20 5.74 -0.38
CA GLU A 79 2.03 4.40 0.20
C GLU A 79 1.42 4.46 1.60
N LEU A 80 0.54 3.51 1.90
CA LEU A 80 0.02 3.27 3.24
C LEU A 80 0.20 1.80 3.61
N PRO A 81 0.46 1.47 4.88
CA PRO A 81 0.38 0.11 5.35
C PRO A 81 -1.07 -0.40 5.32
N LEU A 82 -1.23 -1.67 4.95
CA LEU A 82 -2.51 -2.36 4.90
C LEU A 82 -2.42 -3.60 5.81
N THR A 83 -3.24 -3.67 6.84
CA THR A 83 -3.18 -4.71 7.87
C THR A 83 -4.57 -5.23 8.19
N CYS A 84 -4.68 -6.54 8.42
CA CYS A 84 -5.90 -7.21 8.83
C CYS A 84 -5.75 -7.56 10.32
N GLY A 85 -6.46 -6.85 11.19
CA GLY A 85 -6.28 -6.89 12.64
C GLY A 85 -4.83 -6.59 13.06
N LYS A 86 -4.46 -7.09 14.24
CA LYS A 86 -3.13 -6.86 14.85
C LYS A 86 -2.07 -7.87 14.44
N ASP A 87 -2.49 -9.01 13.89
CA ASP A 87 -1.62 -10.17 13.69
C ASP A 87 -1.36 -10.51 12.21
N TYR A 88 -2.24 -10.07 11.31
CA TYR A 88 -2.21 -10.45 9.90
C TYR A 88 -1.67 -9.31 9.01
N HIS A 89 -0.35 -9.28 8.83
CA HIS A 89 0.34 -8.24 8.06
C HIS A 89 0.79 -8.68 6.65
N TYR A 90 0.73 -9.96 6.34
CA TYR A 90 1.24 -10.51 5.08
C TYR A 90 0.09 -10.90 4.15
N LEU A 91 -0.08 -10.17 3.05
CA LEU A 91 -1.10 -10.46 2.05
C LEU A 91 -0.71 -11.67 1.21
N VAL A 92 -1.59 -12.67 1.14
CA VAL A 92 -1.41 -13.81 0.23
C VAL A 92 -1.97 -13.45 -1.15
N ARG A 93 -3.24 -13.04 -1.18
CA ARG A 93 -3.97 -12.64 -2.38
C ARG A 93 -5.03 -11.60 -2.07
N ALA A 94 -5.42 -10.86 -3.09
CA ALA A 94 -6.49 -9.89 -2.99
C ALA A 94 -7.36 -9.90 -4.25
N LYS A 95 -8.59 -9.41 -4.10
CA LYS A 95 -9.52 -9.18 -5.19
C LYS A 95 -10.34 -7.93 -4.92
N PHE A 96 -10.38 -7.01 -5.88
CA PHE A 96 -11.25 -5.84 -5.84
C PHE A 96 -12.55 -6.12 -6.58
N SER A 97 -13.68 -5.85 -5.92
CA SER A 97 -15.01 -5.85 -6.54
C SER A 97 -15.38 -4.42 -6.89
N ASN A 98 -15.39 -4.08 -8.19
CA ASN A 98 -15.75 -2.74 -8.65
C ASN A 98 -17.23 -2.42 -8.40
N GLU A 99 -18.11 -3.42 -8.51
CA GLU A 99 -19.55 -3.28 -8.26
C GLU A 99 -19.82 -2.93 -6.80
N LYS A 100 -19.21 -3.67 -5.87
CA LYS A 100 -19.38 -3.47 -4.43
C LYS A 100 -18.45 -2.39 -3.87
N LYS A 101 -17.46 -1.95 -4.65
CA LYS A 101 -16.43 -0.98 -4.25
C LYS A 101 -15.64 -1.41 -3.01
N ILE A 102 -15.38 -2.72 -2.91
CA ILE A 102 -14.69 -3.32 -1.76
C ILE A 102 -13.49 -4.12 -2.26
N LEU A 103 -12.35 -3.91 -1.60
CA LEU A 103 -11.16 -4.74 -1.73
C LEU A 103 -11.19 -5.83 -0.67
N TYR A 104 -11.10 -7.08 -1.08
CA TYR A 104 -10.94 -8.22 -0.17
C TYR A 104 -9.50 -8.69 -0.21
N GLY A 105 -8.94 -9.00 0.95
CA GLY A 105 -7.59 -9.54 1.07
C GLY A 105 -7.58 -10.76 1.98
N LEU A 106 -6.90 -11.80 1.51
CA LEU A 106 -6.52 -12.96 2.29
C LEU A 106 -5.13 -12.70 2.87
N PHE A 107 -5.02 -12.64 4.19
CA PHE A 107 -3.78 -12.38 4.91
C PHE A 107 -3.33 -13.59 5.70
N ARG A 108 -2.03 -13.70 5.95
CA ARG A 108 -1.38 -14.69 6.80
C ARG A 108 -0.87 -14.02 8.07
N ASN A 109 -0.95 -14.75 9.18
CA ASN A 109 -0.42 -14.30 10.46
C ASN A 109 1.11 -14.20 10.41
N THR A 110 1.63 -13.10 10.93
CA THR A 110 3.07 -12.78 10.93
C THR A 110 3.66 -12.59 12.33
N THR A 111 2.82 -12.61 13.37
CA THR A 111 3.23 -12.45 14.77
C THR A 111 3.61 -13.78 15.40
N SER A 112 3.07 -14.89 14.89
CA SER A 112 3.34 -16.26 15.35
C SER A 112 4.55 -16.89 14.65
N ALA A 113 5.76 -16.47 15.01
CA ALA A 113 7.01 -17.06 14.51
C ALA A 113 7.27 -18.51 14.96
N ASN A 114 6.51 -19.00 15.96
CA ASN A 114 6.75 -20.28 16.64
C ASN A 114 5.62 -21.31 16.49
N SER A 115 4.52 -21.01 15.79
CA SER A 115 3.46 -21.98 15.56
C SER A 115 3.68 -22.72 14.24
N SER A 116 3.66 -24.04 14.28
CA SER A 116 3.61 -24.88 13.07
C SER A 116 2.32 -24.70 12.26
N SER A 117 1.33 -24.00 12.82
CA SER A 117 0.07 -23.63 12.15
C SER A 117 0.19 -22.28 11.45
N THR A 118 -0.21 -22.25 10.18
CA THR A 118 -0.37 -21.03 9.39
C THR A 118 -1.82 -20.55 9.51
N SER A 119 -2.08 -19.59 10.39
CA SER A 119 -3.42 -18.97 10.43
C SER A 119 -3.55 -17.89 9.35
N HIS A 120 -4.74 -17.84 8.78
CA HIS A 120 -5.11 -16.88 7.75
C HIS A 120 -6.34 -16.08 8.17
N ALA A 121 -6.54 -14.92 7.57
CA ALA A 121 -7.69 -14.07 7.82
C ALA A 121 -8.15 -13.40 6.54
N ILE A 122 -9.46 -13.21 6.39
CA ILE A 122 -10.04 -12.40 5.33
C ILE A 122 -10.47 -11.06 5.91
N CYS A 123 -9.98 -9.98 5.30
CA CYS A 123 -10.44 -8.62 5.58
C CYS A 123 -11.02 -7.98 4.32
N SER A 124 -11.99 -7.08 4.53
CA SER A 124 -12.57 -6.24 3.49
C SER A 124 -12.32 -4.77 3.79
N TYR A 125 -11.95 -4.02 2.75
CA TYR A 125 -11.69 -2.59 2.84
C TYR A 125 -12.60 -1.89 1.83
N SER A 126 -13.49 -1.03 2.30
CA SER A 126 -14.26 -0.18 1.39
C SER A 126 -13.30 0.79 0.68
N ILE A 127 -13.56 1.07 -0.59
CA ILE A 127 -12.72 2.02 -1.33
C ILE A 127 -12.79 3.42 -0.72
N ASP A 128 -13.92 3.77 -0.09
CA ASP A 128 -14.11 5.07 0.57
C ASP A 128 -13.18 5.18 1.79
N THR A 129 -13.06 4.12 2.60
CA THR A 129 -12.08 4.05 3.71
C THR A 129 -10.64 4.16 3.20
N ILE A 130 -10.32 3.49 2.09
CA ILE A 130 -8.99 3.58 1.46
C ILE A 130 -8.73 5.03 1.00
N GLN A 131 -9.67 5.65 0.29
CA GLN A 131 -9.54 7.02 -0.20
C GLN A 131 -9.40 8.03 0.94
N GLU A 132 -10.17 7.86 2.02
CA GLU A 132 -10.07 8.69 3.23
C GLU A 132 -8.67 8.57 3.86
N ALA A 133 -8.13 7.35 4.00
CA ALA A 133 -6.81 7.16 4.57
C ALA A 133 -5.69 7.82 3.74
N PHE A 134 -5.79 7.75 2.41
CA PHE A 134 -4.88 8.48 1.51
C PHE A 134 -5.02 10.00 1.66
N PHE A 135 -6.26 10.50 1.66
CA PHE A 135 -6.54 11.91 1.84
C PHE A 135 -5.97 12.44 3.16
N GLN A 136 -6.24 11.76 4.27
CA GLN A 136 -5.74 12.16 5.59
C GLN A 136 -4.22 12.13 5.68
N THR A 137 -3.58 11.15 5.05
CA THR A 137 -2.11 11.06 5.01
C THR A 137 -1.50 12.23 4.25
N ILE A 138 -2.05 12.55 3.07
CA ILE A 138 -1.59 13.66 2.23
C ILE A 138 -1.85 14.99 2.94
N LYS A 139 -3.06 15.21 3.47
CA LYS A 139 -3.43 16.41 4.22
C LYS A 139 -2.53 16.63 5.42
N ARG A 140 -2.25 15.58 6.21
CA ARG A 140 -1.38 15.66 7.40
C ARG A 140 0.02 16.18 7.05
N CYS A 141 0.58 15.72 5.92
CA CYS A 141 1.90 16.18 5.51
C CYS A 141 1.84 17.55 4.84
N LEU A 142 1.02 17.70 3.80
CA LEU A 142 1.06 18.86 2.92
C LEU A 142 0.27 20.07 3.40
N VAL A 143 -0.75 19.88 4.23
CA VAL A 143 -1.58 20.98 4.78
C VAL A 143 -1.17 21.25 6.22
N ASP A 144 -1.11 20.20 7.04
CA ASP A 144 -0.86 20.38 8.46
C ASP A 144 0.65 20.48 8.78
N GLY A 145 1.54 20.10 7.86
CA GLY A 145 3.00 20.15 8.06
C GLY A 145 3.49 19.18 9.15
N LYS A 146 2.76 18.08 9.40
CA LYS A 146 3.00 17.22 10.57
C LYS A 146 3.75 15.95 10.22
N GLY A 147 4.86 15.74 10.90
CA GLY A 147 5.64 14.51 10.83
C GLY A 147 6.69 14.55 9.72
N TYR A 148 6.98 13.38 9.19
CA TYR A 148 7.97 13.16 8.15
C TYR A 148 7.32 12.58 6.92
N ARG A 149 7.96 12.81 5.78
CA ARG A 149 7.47 12.40 4.48
C ARG A 149 7.52 10.87 4.32
N GLY A 150 8.41 10.17 5.00
CA GLY A 150 8.62 8.74 4.90
C GLY A 150 9.27 8.32 3.58
N LEU A 151 9.30 7.01 3.32
CA LEU A 151 9.87 6.42 2.09
C LEU A 151 11.35 6.79 1.89
N ASP A 152 12.10 6.74 2.99
CA ASP A 152 13.55 6.86 3.08
C ASP A 152 14.31 5.96 2.10
N PHE A 153 13.72 4.81 1.74
CA PHE A 153 14.27 3.91 0.72
C PHE A 153 14.30 4.50 -0.69
N ILE A 154 13.37 5.42 -1.01
CA ILE A 154 13.33 6.13 -2.30
C ILE A 154 14.20 7.38 -2.26
N SER A 155 14.13 8.14 -1.17
CA SER A 155 14.73 9.47 -1.03
C SER A 155 14.87 9.83 0.44
N PRO A 156 15.90 10.59 0.86
CA PRO A 156 16.09 10.94 2.27
C PRO A 156 14.82 11.47 2.91
N ASP A 157 14.48 10.95 4.09
CA ASP A 157 13.29 11.38 4.79
C ASP A 157 13.45 12.83 5.28
N THR A 158 12.42 13.63 5.07
CA THR A 158 12.40 15.07 5.33
C THR A 158 11.13 15.42 6.09
N HIS A 159 11.22 16.44 6.93
CA HIS A 159 10.04 17.00 7.58
C HIS A 159 9.01 17.48 6.56
N CYS A 160 7.73 17.24 6.86
CA CYS A 160 6.63 17.78 6.08
C CYS A 160 6.54 19.30 6.21
N ILE A 161 6.42 19.98 5.08
CA ILE A 161 6.30 21.45 4.99
C ILE A 161 4.85 21.80 4.60
N PRO A 162 4.14 22.63 5.36
CA PRO A 162 2.76 22.99 5.02
C PRO A 162 2.73 23.93 3.81
N SER A 163 1.84 23.65 2.85
CA SER A 163 1.56 24.47 1.68
C SER A 163 0.25 25.21 1.82
N LYS A 164 0.31 26.54 1.80
CA LYS A 164 -0.86 27.43 1.93
C LYS A 164 -1.80 27.36 0.72
N ASN A 165 -1.32 26.84 -0.42
CA ASN A 165 -2.09 26.74 -1.66
C ASN A 165 -3.02 25.51 -1.70
N LEU A 166 -2.96 24.64 -0.68
CA LEU A 166 -3.70 23.36 -0.65
C LEU A 166 -4.94 23.37 0.26
N ASN A 167 -5.44 24.54 0.63
CA ASN A 167 -6.59 24.67 1.53
C ASN A 167 -7.91 24.11 0.97
N GLN A 168 -7.99 23.82 -0.33
CA GLN A 168 -9.15 23.22 -1.00
C GLN A 168 -8.92 21.77 -1.46
N MET A 169 -7.96 21.06 -0.85
CA MET A 169 -7.68 19.66 -1.19
C MET A 169 -8.89 18.75 -0.92
N ASN A 170 -9.12 17.79 -1.82
CA ASN A 170 -10.15 16.76 -1.72
C ASN A 170 -9.55 15.36 -1.93
N HIS A 171 -10.38 14.31 -1.84
CA HIS A 171 -9.97 12.91 -2.02
C HIS A 171 -9.40 12.60 -3.40
N ASP A 172 -9.83 13.36 -4.41
CA ASP A 172 -9.45 13.21 -5.80
C ASP A 172 -8.15 14.00 -6.15
N TYR A 173 -7.48 14.57 -5.13
CA TYR A 173 -6.29 15.39 -5.30
C TYR A 173 -5.15 14.67 -6.03
N CYS A 174 -4.68 15.33 -7.09
CA CYS A 174 -3.46 15.02 -7.81
C CYS A 174 -2.54 16.25 -7.81
N PRO A 175 -1.22 16.08 -7.62
CA PRO A 175 -0.28 17.21 -7.59
C PRO A 175 -0.20 17.93 -8.94
N ASP A 176 -0.12 19.27 -8.94
CA ASP A 176 0.11 20.05 -10.15
C ASP A 176 1.55 19.86 -10.66
N GLU A 177 1.71 19.68 -11.97
CA GLU A 177 3.02 19.62 -12.63
C GLU A 177 3.88 20.85 -12.38
N ASN A 178 3.25 22.01 -12.32
CA ASN A 178 3.92 23.31 -12.18
C ASN A 178 4.37 23.57 -10.74
N ASP A 179 3.91 22.77 -9.78
CA ASP A 179 4.39 22.84 -8.41
C ASP A 179 5.77 22.18 -8.30
N ARG A 180 6.81 23.00 -8.49
CA ARG A 180 8.22 22.61 -8.32
C ARG A 180 8.59 22.35 -6.86
N PHE A 181 7.76 22.81 -5.92
CA PHE A 181 7.99 22.67 -4.48
C PHE A 181 7.13 21.56 -3.86
N PHE A 182 6.41 20.81 -4.69
CA PHE A 182 5.61 19.69 -4.24
C PHE A 182 6.50 18.64 -3.55
N GLN A 183 6.07 18.20 -2.37
CA GLN A 183 6.79 17.19 -1.59
C GLN A 183 6.33 15.80 -2.00
N TYR A 184 7.23 15.02 -2.60
CA TYR A 184 7.00 13.65 -3.00
C TYR A 184 8.28 12.83 -2.81
N PRO A 185 8.17 11.49 -2.79
CA PRO A 185 6.96 10.69 -2.54
C PRO A 185 6.45 10.83 -1.09
N ILE A 186 5.20 10.47 -0.77
CA ILE A 186 4.64 10.53 0.61
C ILE A 186 4.34 9.12 1.14
N GLY A 187 4.86 8.77 2.31
CA GLY A 187 4.59 7.52 3.02
C GLY A 187 3.79 7.76 4.29
N GLY A 188 2.66 7.08 4.41
CA GLY A 188 1.93 6.99 5.66
C GLY A 188 2.58 5.97 6.60
N HIS A 189 2.67 6.33 7.88
CA HIS A 189 3.13 5.42 8.94
C HIS A 189 1.96 4.77 9.68
N ARG A 190 0.74 5.28 9.49
CA ARG A 190 -0.48 4.72 10.08
C ARG A 190 -1.12 3.80 9.06
N SER A 191 -1.39 2.56 9.47
CA SER A 191 -2.22 1.67 8.68
C SER A 191 -3.57 2.33 8.40
N ILE A 192 -4.17 1.96 7.28
CA ILE A 192 -5.63 2.10 7.12
C ILE A 192 -6.24 1.43 8.35
N GLU A 193 -7.16 2.14 9.02
CA GLU A 193 -7.79 1.84 10.33
C GLU A 193 -7.78 0.36 10.70
N GLU A 194 -7.56 -0.02 11.97
CA GLU A 194 -7.47 -1.43 12.46
C GLU A 194 -8.69 -2.28 12.03
N ILE A 195 -8.71 -2.73 10.76
CA ILE A 195 -9.81 -3.48 10.16
C ILE A 195 -9.75 -4.88 10.74
N GLU A 196 -10.76 -5.25 11.51
CA GLU A 196 -10.86 -6.59 12.07
C GLU A 196 -11.17 -7.63 10.97
N PRO A 197 -10.64 -8.86 11.10
CA PRO A 197 -11.00 -9.97 10.22
C PRO A 197 -12.50 -10.21 10.15
N ILE A 198 -13.02 -10.41 8.94
CA ILE A 198 -14.39 -10.92 8.74
C ILE A 198 -14.44 -12.39 9.12
N ILE A 199 -13.38 -13.12 8.75
CA ILE A 199 -13.23 -14.56 8.98
C ILE A 199 -11.77 -14.83 9.33
N GLU A 200 -11.56 -15.60 10.39
CA GLU A 200 -10.26 -16.20 10.71
C GLU A 200 -10.29 -17.70 10.39
N LEU A 201 -9.22 -18.17 9.76
CA LEU A 201 -9.06 -19.54 9.28
C LEU A 201 -7.85 -20.15 9.99
N TYR A 202 -8.11 -21.20 10.77
CA TYR A 202 -7.11 -21.88 11.61
C TYR A 202 -6.75 -23.28 11.08
N ASP A 203 -7.02 -23.54 9.81
CA ASP A 203 -6.79 -24.84 9.19
C ASP A 203 -5.30 -25.17 9.06
N ARG A 204 -5.00 -26.46 8.89
CA ARG A 204 -3.63 -26.95 8.64
C ARG A 204 -3.24 -26.92 7.15
N VAL A 205 -3.95 -26.12 6.36
CA VAL A 205 -3.69 -25.93 4.93
C VAL A 205 -3.26 -24.49 4.66
N ASN A 206 -2.46 -24.26 3.62
CA ASN A 206 -2.14 -22.89 3.23
C ASN A 206 -3.15 -22.43 2.19
N PHE A 207 -3.93 -21.41 2.53
CA PHE A 207 -4.77 -20.75 1.55
C PHE A 207 -3.89 -19.92 0.60
N THR A 208 -4.11 -20.06 -0.70
CA THR A 208 -3.25 -19.49 -1.76
C THR A 208 -4.00 -18.62 -2.76
N ALA A 209 -5.34 -18.73 -2.83
CA ALA A 209 -6.18 -18.02 -3.77
C ALA A 209 -7.44 -17.45 -3.12
N ILE A 210 -7.94 -16.33 -3.63
CA ILE A 210 -9.24 -15.76 -3.28
C ILE A 210 -9.93 -15.26 -4.56
N GLU A 211 -11.22 -15.55 -4.71
CA GLU A 211 -12.06 -15.02 -5.79
C GLU A 211 -13.43 -14.64 -5.22
N ILE A 212 -14.07 -13.62 -5.81
CA ILE A 212 -15.33 -13.08 -5.29
C ILE A 212 -16.42 -13.29 -6.32
N GLY A 213 -17.46 -14.02 -5.92
CA GLY A 213 -18.74 -14.07 -6.62
C GLY A 213 -19.77 -13.18 -5.94
N SER A 214 -20.73 -12.71 -6.72
CA SER A 214 -21.92 -12.04 -6.22
C SER A 214 -23.16 -12.71 -6.82
N ASN A 215 -24.14 -12.96 -5.95
CA ASN A 215 -25.52 -13.18 -6.37
C ASN A 215 -26.33 -11.93 -5.99
N GLU A 216 -27.62 -11.86 -6.36
CA GLU A 216 -28.46 -10.66 -6.13
C GLU A 216 -28.49 -10.17 -4.68
N LYS A 217 -28.26 -11.05 -3.70
CA LYS A 217 -28.34 -10.73 -2.26
C LYS A 217 -27.03 -10.91 -1.51
N ASP A 218 -26.16 -11.81 -1.97
CA ASP A 218 -25.04 -12.28 -1.17
C ASP A 218 -23.68 -12.05 -1.86
N THR A 219 -22.65 -11.89 -1.03
CA THR A 219 -21.25 -11.97 -1.47
C THR A 219 -20.74 -13.37 -1.16
N ILE A 220 -20.24 -14.06 -2.17
CA ILE A 220 -19.63 -15.38 -2.03
C ILE A 220 -18.12 -15.20 -2.20
N ILE A 221 -17.35 -15.71 -1.24
CA ILE A 221 -15.89 -15.68 -1.30
C ILE A 221 -15.41 -17.12 -1.47
N PHE A 222 -14.75 -17.39 -2.59
CA PHE A 222 -14.10 -18.68 -2.87
C PHE A 222 -12.64 -18.59 -2.45
N ILE A 223 -12.14 -19.63 -1.77
CA ILE A 223 -10.78 -19.65 -1.23
C ILE A 223 -10.09 -20.94 -1.65
N GLY A 224 -9.00 -20.83 -2.40
CA GLY A 224 -8.22 -22.00 -2.81
C GLY A 224 -7.10 -22.31 -1.83
N ASP A 225 -6.81 -23.59 -1.58
CA ASP A 225 -5.68 -24.05 -0.78
C ASP A 225 -4.50 -24.58 -1.62
N ASP A 226 -3.39 -24.95 -0.97
CA ASP A 226 -2.19 -25.52 -1.61
C ASP A 226 -2.32 -26.99 -2.00
N ASN A 227 -3.44 -27.64 -1.66
CA ASN A 227 -3.77 -29.00 -2.09
C ASN A 227 -4.68 -29.02 -3.34
N GLY A 228 -5.12 -27.86 -3.82
CA GLY A 228 -6.01 -27.73 -4.98
C GLY A 228 -7.50 -27.80 -4.63
N THR A 229 -7.87 -27.59 -3.36
CA THR A 229 -9.26 -27.52 -2.88
C THR A 229 -9.78 -26.08 -2.97
N VAL A 230 -11.09 -25.91 -3.18
CA VAL A 230 -11.82 -24.62 -3.12
C VAL A 230 -12.99 -24.76 -2.15
#